data_AF-A0A4Y9ZNS3-F1
#
_entry.id   AF-A0A4Y9ZNS3-F1
#
_cell.length_a   1.000
_cell.length_b   1.000
_cell.length_c   1.000
_cell.angle_alpha   90.00
_cell.angle_beta   90.00
_cell.angle_gamma   90.00
#
_symmetry.space_group_name_H-M   'P 1'
#
loop_
_entity.id
_entity.type
_entity.pdbx_description
1 polymer ?
#
loop_
_entity_poly.entity_id
_entity_poly.type
_entity_poly.pdbx_seq_one_letter_code
_entity_poly.pdbx_strand_id
1 'polypeptide(L)'
;MSSSIAYLTSRTNFVQVSQDIPVTKQRNPDKVDPPDVFEANKKELVTDLMTKAKQVELLIQSLPAPEPEEEQAQRLQALEEEMARANDEYVAAVARAKALHLRISEVLQGILNDNEYADEAPG
;
A
#
# COMPACT_ATOMS: atom_id res chain seq x y z
N MET A 1 10.62 19.08 7.26
CA MET A 1 11.59 19.92 8.00
C MET A 1 11.87 21.25 7.30
N SER A 2 12.32 21.27 6.04
CA SER A 2 12.60 22.52 5.30
C SER A 2 11.38 23.44 5.20
N SER A 3 10.20 22.86 4.94
CA SER A 3 8.92 23.59 4.89
C SER A 3 8.57 24.26 6.21
N SER A 4 8.73 23.57 7.34
CA SER A 4 8.47 24.11 8.69
C SER A 4 9.38 25.30 9.01
N ILE A 5 10.66 25.19 8.66
CA ILE A 5 11.63 26.30 8.83
C ILE A 5 11.28 27.47 7.91
N ALA A 6 10.93 27.19 6.65
CA ALA A 6 10.50 28.22 5.70
C ALA A 6 9.26 28.96 6.21
N TYR A 7 8.28 28.26 6.77
CA TYR A 7 7.09 28.85 7.38
C TYR A 7 7.47 29.77 8.56
N LEU A 8 8.20 29.25 9.55
CA LEU A 8 8.61 30.02 10.74
C LEU A 8 9.40 31.29 10.38
N THR A 9 10.27 31.18 9.38
CA THR A 9 11.12 32.29 8.94
C THR A 9 10.45 33.26 7.98
N SER A 10 9.35 32.89 7.31
CA SER A 10 8.65 33.74 6.33
C SER A 10 7.40 34.42 6.87
N ARG A 11 6.74 33.84 7.88
CA ARG A 11 5.47 34.32 8.45
C ARG A 11 5.62 35.13 9.75
N THR A 12 6.82 35.23 10.30
CA THR A 12 7.12 36.07 11.48
C THR A 12 7.46 37.52 11.11
N ASN A 13 7.33 38.43 12.08
CA ASN A 13 7.73 39.84 11.98
C ASN A 13 8.69 40.23 13.12
N PHE A 14 9.34 41.38 13.00
CA PHE A 14 10.24 41.89 14.02
C PHE A 14 9.48 42.34 15.26
N VAL A 15 9.94 41.90 16.43
CA VAL A 15 9.39 42.30 17.74
C VAL A 15 10.32 43.32 18.37
N GLN A 16 9.77 44.39 18.92
CA GLN A 16 10.54 45.37 19.67
C GLN A 16 10.94 44.78 21.03
N VAL A 17 12.24 44.65 21.26
CA VAL A 17 12.79 44.04 22.49
C VAL A 17 13.31 45.09 23.48
N SER A 18 13.74 46.26 22.98
CA SER A 18 14.17 47.41 23.77
C SER A 18 13.45 48.68 23.33
N GLN A 19 13.11 49.55 24.27
CA GLN A 19 12.48 50.84 23.96
C GLN A 19 13.46 51.83 23.29
N ASP A 20 14.75 51.68 23.53
CA ASP A 20 15.80 52.56 22.99
C ASP A 20 16.13 52.28 21.52
N ILE A 21 15.70 51.12 20.99
CA ILE A 21 16.00 50.68 19.63
C ILE A 21 14.68 50.54 18.86
N PRO A 22 14.34 51.49 17.97
CA PRO A 22 13.13 51.41 17.18
C PRO A 22 13.24 50.32 16.10
N VAL A 23 12.12 49.64 15.83
CA VAL A 23 12.04 48.64 14.76
C VAL A 23 12.02 49.38 13.41
N THR A 24 13.11 49.25 12.65
CA THR A 24 13.30 49.98 11.38
C THR A 24 12.79 49.22 10.15
N LYS A 25 12.41 47.96 10.31
CA LYS A 25 11.90 47.11 9.23
C LYS A 25 10.65 46.37 9.71
N GLN A 26 9.62 46.40 8.89
CA GLN A 26 8.44 45.56 9.06
C GLN A 26 8.24 44.77 7.76
N ARG A 27 7.82 43.51 7.90
CA ARG A 27 7.42 42.73 6.73
C ARG A 27 6.07 43.19 6.19
N ASN A 28 5.82 42.84 4.93
CA ASN A 28 4.52 43.07 4.31
C ASN A 28 3.41 42.44 5.20
N PRO A 29 2.43 43.23 5.68
CA PRO A 29 1.35 42.77 6.55
C PRO A 29 0.61 41.55 5.99
N ASP A 30 0.44 41.45 4.67
CA ASP A 30 -0.27 40.33 4.02
C ASP A 30 0.49 38.99 4.12
N LYS A 31 1.77 39.04 4.48
CA LYS A 31 2.65 37.88 4.60
C LYS A 31 2.95 37.50 6.05
N VAL A 32 2.49 38.28 7.02
CA VAL A 32 2.71 38.05 8.45
C VAL A 32 1.44 37.47 9.05
N ASP A 33 1.57 36.35 9.76
CA ASP A 33 0.43 35.77 10.45
C ASP A 33 0.20 36.49 11.78
N PRO A 34 -1.07 36.71 12.19
CA PRO A 34 -1.40 37.19 13.52
C PRO A 34 -0.77 36.32 14.63
N PRO A 35 -0.42 36.88 15.81
CA PRO A 35 0.30 36.15 16.86
C PRO A 35 -0.41 34.87 17.34
N ASP A 36 -1.75 34.91 17.40
CA ASP A 36 -2.60 33.77 17.76
C ASP A 36 -2.55 32.65 16.71
N VAL A 37 -2.64 33.00 15.43
CA VAL A 37 -2.54 32.07 14.31
C VAL A 37 -1.13 31.47 14.23
N PHE A 38 -0.09 32.30 14.39
CA PHE A 38 1.30 31.86 14.33
C PHE A 38 1.65 30.89 15.47
N GLU A 39 1.16 31.15 16.70
CA GLU A 39 1.34 30.23 17.83
C GLU A 39 0.57 28.93 17.67
N ALA A 40 -0.65 28.97 17.11
CA ALA A 40 -1.42 27.77 16.79
C ALA A 40 -0.69 26.89 15.75
N ASN A 41 -0.23 27.50 14.66
CA ASN A 41 0.50 26.81 13.59
C ASN A 41 1.85 26.26 14.09
N LYS A 42 2.54 26.97 15.00
CA LYS A 42 3.75 26.44 15.65
C LYS A 42 3.46 25.16 16.44
N LYS A 43 2.37 25.12 17.20
CA LYS A 43 1.95 23.92 17.95
C LYS A 43 1.62 22.78 17.00
N GLU A 44 0.87 23.05 15.94
CA GLU A 44 0.54 22.05 14.92
C GLU A 44 1.81 21.46 14.27
N LEU A 45 2.77 22.30 13.87
CA LEU A 45 4.03 21.85 13.29
C LEU A 45 4.83 20.94 14.23
N VAL A 46 4.84 21.23 15.53
CA VAL A 46 5.48 20.36 16.54
C VAL A 46 4.72 19.05 16.67
N THR A 47 3.39 19.09 16.72
CA THR A 47 2.55 17.89 16.81
C THR A 47 2.72 16.99 15.59
N ASP A 48 2.74 17.53 14.38
CA ASP A 48 3.00 16.77 13.16
C ASP A 48 4.39 16.15 13.19
N LEU A 49 5.43 16.92 13.55
CA LEU A 49 6.79 16.39 13.65
C LEU A 49 6.89 15.20 14.63
N MET A 50 6.29 15.33 15.81
CA MET A 50 6.28 14.26 16.81
C MET A 50 5.49 13.04 16.34
N THR A 51 4.37 13.27 15.66
CA THR A 51 3.54 12.19 15.12
C THR A 51 4.30 11.44 14.02
N LYS A 52 4.96 12.16 13.11
CA LYS A 52 5.79 11.57 12.05
C LYS A 52 6.99 10.83 12.61
N ALA A 53 7.65 11.35 13.64
CA ALA A 53 8.74 10.66 14.31
C ALA A 53 8.28 9.30 14.89
N LYS A 54 7.14 9.29 15.60
CA LYS A 54 6.55 8.04 16.12
C LYS A 54 6.10 7.08 15.02
N GLN A 55 5.55 7.60 13.92
CA GLN A 55 5.18 6.78 12.76
C GLN A 55 6.42 6.10 12.16
N VAL A 56 7.52 6.84 12.02
CA VAL A 56 8.80 6.27 11.53
C VAL A 56 9.34 5.22 12.50
N GLU A 57 9.28 5.47 13.80
CA GLU A 57 9.67 4.49 14.82
C GLU A 57 8.86 3.20 14.72
N LEU A 58 7.53 3.31 14.59
CA LEU A 58 6.67 2.15 14.39
C LEU A 58 6.96 1.42 13.08
N LEU A 59 7.24 2.15 12.00
CA LEU A 59 7.61 1.55 10.72
C LEU A 59 8.93 0.77 10.85
N ILE A 60 9.94 1.34 11.50
CA ILE A 60 11.22 0.67 11.76
C ILE A 60 11.00 -0.62 12.57
N GLN A 61 10.17 -0.57 13.61
CA GLN A 61 9.83 -1.75 14.41
C GLN A 61 9.04 -2.81 13.63
N SER A 62 8.26 -2.39 12.62
CA SER A 62 7.50 -3.28 11.75
C SER A 62 8.32 -3.89 10.60
N LEU A 63 9.54 -3.42 10.38
CA LEU A 63 10.40 -3.99 9.34
C LEU A 63 10.72 -5.45 9.70
N PRO A 64 10.66 -6.37 8.71
CA PRO A 64 11.12 -7.73 8.95
C PRO A 64 12.59 -7.70 9.38
N ALA A 65 12.97 -8.63 10.24
CA ALA A 65 14.35 -8.76 10.68
C ALA A 65 15.25 -8.95 9.44
N PRO A 66 16.41 -8.29 9.38
CA PRO A 66 17.33 -8.49 8.27
C PRO A 66 17.85 -9.93 8.31
N GLU A 67 17.56 -10.70 7.27
CA GLU A 67 18.06 -12.05 7.07
C GLU A 67 19.43 -11.99 6.37
N PRO A 68 20.40 -12.86 6.71
CA PRO A 68 21.63 -13.01 5.94
C PRO A 68 21.33 -13.34 4.47
N GLU A 69 22.12 -12.80 3.55
CA GLU A 69 21.90 -13.00 2.10
C GLU A 69 21.88 -14.47 1.69
N GLU A 70 22.72 -15.31 2.33
CA GLU A 70 22.76 -16.75 2.06
C GLU A 70 21.47 -17.46 2.48
N GLU A 71 20.93 -17.13 3.66
CA GLU A 71 19.67 -17.69 4.16
C GLU A 71 18.49 -17.21 3.30
N GLN A 72 18.52 -15.94 2.91
CA GLN A 72 17.51 -15.36 2.01
C GLN A 72 17.52 -16.07 0.64
N ALA A 73 18.71 -16.33 0.07
CA ALA A 73 18.84 -17.04 -1.20
C ALA A 73 18.31 -18.48 -1.12
N GLN A 74 18.65 -19.21 -0.05
CA GLN A 74 18.13 -20.57 0.18
C GLN A 74 16.61 -20.58 0.33
N ARG A 75 16.05 -19.62 1.07
CA ARG A 75 14.60 -19.48 1.24
C ARG A 75 13.90 -19.20 -0.09
N LEU A 76 14.47 -18.33 -0.93
CA LEU A 76 13.93 -18.03 -2.25
C LEU A 76 13.94 -19.28 -3.15
N GLN A 77 15.05 -20.02 -3.16
CA GLN A 77 15.15 -21.26 -3.93
C GLN A 77 14.12 -22.30 -3.47
N ALA A 78 13.96 -22.50 -2.16
CA ALA A 78 12.96 -23.41 -1.62
C ALA A 78 11.52 -23.01 -2.02
N LEU A 79 11.23 -21.70 -2.02
CA LEU A 79 9.93 -21.17 -2.42
C LEU A 79 9.68 -21.35 -3.92
N GLU A 80 10.70 -21.20 -4.76
CA GLU A 80 10.62 -21.49 -6.20
C GLU A 80 10.31 -22.97 -6.46
N GLU A 81 10.99 -23.87 -5.75
CA GLU A 81 10.73 -25.32 -5.85
C GLU A 81 9.33 -25.70 -5.37
N GLU A 82 8.81 -25.04 -4.32
CA GLU A 82 7.43 -25.22 -3.87
C GLU A 82 6.43 -24.71 -4.91
N MET A 83 6.66 -23.51 -5.46
CA MET A 83 5.83 -22.92 -6.52
C MET A 83 5.77 -23.79 -7.78
N ALA A 84 6.92 -24.34 -8.19
CA ALA A 84 6.99 -25.24 -9.34
C ALA A 84 6.14 -26.50 -9.12
N ARG A 85 6.29 -27.15 -7.96
CA ARG A 85 5.49 -28.34 -7.60
C ARG A 85 4.00 -28.03 -7.53
N ALA A 86 3.62 -26.94 -6.86
CA ALA A 86 2.21 -26.53 -6.74
C ALA A 86 1.59 -26.25 -8.13
N ASN A 87 2.36 -25.65 -9.04
CA ASN A 87 1.91 -25.39 -10.39
C ASN A 87 1.74 -26.69 -11.21
N ASP A 88 2.67 -27.64 -11.10
CA ASP A 88 2.56 -28.94 -11.77
C ASP A 88 1.34 -29.73 -11.26
N GLU A 89 1.11 -29.72 -9.96
CA GLU A 89 -0.08 -30.33 -9.34
C GLU A 89 -1.37 -29.67 -9.83
N TYR A 90 -1.38 -28.33 -9.91
CA TYR A 90 -2.50 -27.57 -10.45
C TYR A 90 -2.78 -27.93 -11.91
N VAL A 91 -1.75 -27.95 -12.77
CA VAL A 91 -1.90 -28.33 -14.19
C VAL A 91 -2.45 -29.75 -14.32
N ALA A 92 -1.93 -30.69 -13.53
CA ALA A 92 -2.41 -32.07 -13.52
C ALA A 92 -3.87 -32.16 -13.05
N ALA A 93 -4.25 -31.42 -12.01
CA ALA A 93 -5.62 -31.38 -11.50
C ALA A 93 -6.59 -30.81 -12.54
N VAL A 94 -6.21 -29.72 -13.20
CA VAL A 94 -7.01 -29.10 -14.27
C VAL A 94 -7.15 -30.04 -15.46
N ALA A 95 -6.10 -30.73 -15.86
CA ALA A 95 -6.15 -31.71 -16.94
C ALA A 95 -7.13 -32.85 -16.62
N ARG A 96 -7.08 -33.40 -15.39
CA ARG A 96 -8.04 -34.42 -14.92
C ARG A 96 -9.48 -33.90 -14.93
N ALA A 97 -9.71 -32.68 -14.44
CA ALA A 97 -11.04 -32.08 -14.42
C ALA A 97 -11.60 -31.89 -15.83
N LYS A 98 -10.78 -31.40 -16.78
CA LYS A 98 -11.17 -31.26 -18.19
C LYS A 98 -11.52 -32.61 -18.83
N ALA A 99 -10.69 -33.63 -18.59
CA ALA A 99 -10.94 -34.97 -19.12
C ALA A 99 -12.23 -35.58 -18.57
N LEU A 100 -12.51 -35.41 -17.26
CA LEU A 100 -13.75 -35.86 -16.65
C LEU A 100 -14.96 -35.10 -17.19
N HIS A 101 -14.86 -33.78 -17.32
CA HIS A 101 -15.91 -32.95 -17.90
C HIS A 101 -16.26 -33.38 -19.33
N LEU A 102 -15.24 -33.67 -20.16
CA LEU A 102 -15.44 -34.15 -21.52
C LEU A 102 -16.19 -35.50 -21.52
N ARG A 103 -15.75 -36.47 -20.71
CA ARG A 103 -16.43 -37.78 -20.58
C ARG A 103 -17.88 -37.65 -20.13
N ILE A 104 -18.17 -36.80 -19.15
CA ILE A 104 -19.54 -36.57 -18.69
C ILE A 104 -20.37 -35.94 -19.81
N SER A 105 -19.80 -34.97 -20.54
CA SER A 105 -20.48 -34.32 -21.65
C SER A 105 -20.80 -35.32 -22.78
N GLU A 106 -19.88 -36.22 -23.10
CA GLU A 106 -20.09 -37.30 -24.09
C GLU A 106 -21.19 -38.27 -23.66
N VAL A 107 -21.22 -38.70 -22.39
CA VAL A 107 -22.28 -39.58 -21.87
C VAL A 107 -23.63 -38.87 -21.91
N LEU A 108 -23.70 -37.60 -21.51
CA LEU A 108 -24.94 -36.83 -21.57
C LEU A 108 -25.43 -36.63 -23.01
N GLN A 109 -24.53 -36.36 -23.96
CA GLN A 109 -24.87 -36.30 -25.38
C GLN A 109 -25.35 -37.64 -25.93
N GLY A 110 -24.70 -38.75 -25.55
CA GLY A 110 -25.15 -40.10 -25.93
C GLY A 110 -26.57 -40.38 -25.46
N ILE A 111 -26.87 -40.10 -24.18
CA ILE A 111 -28.22 -40.28 -23.62
C ILE A 111 -29.24 -39.38 -24.34
N LEU A 112 -28.87 -38.14 -24.69
CA LEU A 112 -29.77 -37.23 -25.39
C LEU A 112 -30.09 -37.73 -26.81
N ASN A 113 -29.08 -38.15 -27.55
CA ASN A 113 -29.23 -38.66 -28.91
C ASN A 113 -30.01 -40.00 -28.93
N ASP A 114 -29.75 -40.90 -27.96
CA ASP A 114 -30.48 -42.18 -27.86
C ASP A 114 -31.97 -41.96 -27.56
N ASN A 115 -32.33 -40.90 -26.81
CA ASN A 115 -33.72 -40.53 -26.59
C ASN A 115 -34.38 -39.88 -27.82
N GLU A 116 -33.64 -39.14 -28.66
CA GLU A 116 -34.18 -38.61 -29.92
C GLU A 116 -34.61 -39.72 -30.88
N TYR A 117 -33.88 -40.84 -30.95
CA TYR A 117 -34.27 -41.99 -31.78
C TYR A 117 -35.41 -42.84 -31.16
N ALA A 118 -35.67 -42.71 -29.85
CA ALA A 118 -36.77 -43.41 -29.19
C ALA A 118 -38.14 -42.73 -29.42
N ASP A 119 -38.16 -41.42 -29.66
CA ASP A 119 -39.39 -40.65 -29.91
C ASP A 119 -39.79 -40.61 -31.41
N GLU A 120 -38.89 -41.02 -32.32
CA GLU A 120 -39.13 -41.08 -33.78
C GLU A 120 -39.61 -42.45 -34.30
N ALA A 121 -39.89 -43.43 -33.44
CA ALA A 121 -40.45 -44.71 -33.90
C ALA A 121 -41.96 -44.56 -34.21
N PRO A 122 -42.42 -44.66 -35.49
CA PRO A 122 -43.84 -44.68 -35.78
C PRO A 122 -44.43 -46.04 -35.37
N GLY A 123 -45.53 -46.00 -34.62
CA GLY A 123 -46.31 -47.17 -34.21
C GLY A 123 -47.03 -47.89 -35.35
#